data_AF-A0A7L1DI80-F1
#
_entry.id   AF-A0A7L1DI80-F1
#
_cell.length_a   1.000
_cell.length_b   1.000
_cell.length_c   1.000
_cell.angle_alpha   90.00
_cell.angle_beta   90.00
_cell.angle_gamma   90.00
#
_symmetry.space_group_name_H-M   'P 1'
#
loop_
_entity.id
_entity.type
_entity.pdbx_description
1 polymer ?
#
loop_
_entity_poly.entity_id
_entity_poly.type
_entity_poly.pdbx_seq_one_letter_code
_entity_poly.pdbx_strand_id
1 'polypeptide(L)'
;EGPQPARKRQRLTHLSPEEKALRRKLKNRVAAQSARDRKKARMTELEQQVLELEEENQKLLMENQLLRERTCNLVLENQELRCRLGLDVLTTKEEGGSESQVVKESQVDEIRLVAGSAESAALRLRVPLQQVQAQQPPLLIASTWILMAVTLQTLSLISCWAFWTVWTQRCFSDMLIQSQRAWESWRKSSLEKRIPYQPPSLPLWGPHQLSWRPLMN
;
A
#
# COMPACT_ATOMS: atom_id res chain seq x y z
N GLU A 1 -25.45 19.31 -38.32
CA GLU A 1 -25.86 20.28 -37.29
C GLU A 1 -24.73 21.27 -37.06
N GLY A 2 -24.98 22.56 -37.28
CA GLY A 2 -23.97 23.61 -37.07
C GLY A 2 -23.82 23.99 -35.59
N PRO A 3 -22.63 24.41 -35.14
CA PRO A 3 -22.40 24.78 -33.75
C PRO A 3 -23.22 26.03 -33.40
N GLN A 4 -24.05 25.92 -32.35
CA GLN A 4 -24.86 27.02 -31.83
C GLN A 4 -23.95 28.21 -31.46
N PRO A 5 -24.14 29.41 -32.04
CA PRO A 5 -23.30 30.56 -31.73
C PRO A 5 -23.48 30.98 -30.27
N ALA A 6 -22.36 31.16 -29.57
CA ALA A 6 -22.34 31.58 -28.17
C ALA A 6 -23.18 32.84 -27.97
N ARG A 7 -24.21 32.76 -27.11
CA ARG A 7 -25.09 33.89 -26.78
C ARG A 7 -24.26 35.05 -26.23
N LYS A 8 -24.03 36.07 -27.06
CA LYS A 8 -23.41 37.33 -26.66
C LYS A 8 -24.35 38.02 -25.67
N ARG A 9 -23.89 38.20 -24.43
CA ARG A 9 -24.65 38.90 -23.38
C ARG A 9 -24.94 40.32 -23.86
N GLN A 10 -26.21 40.73 -23.86
CA GLN A 10 -26.59 42.11 -24.14
C GLN A 10 -25.86 43.05 -23.16
N ARG A 11 -25.27 44.12 -23.69
CA ARG A 11 -24.60 45.13 -22.86
C ARG A 11 -25.67 45.88 -22.06
N LEU A 12 -25.49 45.94 -20.75
CA LEU A 12 -26.31 46.74 -19.84
C LEU A 12 -26.10 48.24 -20.16
N THR A 13 -26.87 48.80 -21.08
CA THR A 13 -26.80 50.22 -21.49
C THR A 13 -27.61 51.14 -20.57
N HIS A 14 -28.54 50.59 -19.80
CA HIS A 14 -29.49 51.36 -18.97
C HIS A 14 -29.01 51.74 -17.56
N LEU A 15 -27.80 51.32 -17.16
CA LEU A 15 -27.26 51.63 -15.83
C LEU A 15 -26.10 52.62 -15.97
N SER A 16 -26.13 53.65 -15.11
CA SER A 16 -25.06 54.63 -14.99
C SER A 16 -23.73 53.93 -14.66
N PRO A 17 -22.59 54.44 -15.15
CA PRO A 17 -21.27 53.90 -14.79
C PRO A 17 -21.05 53.81 -13.28
N GLU A 18 -21.60 54.76 -12.50
CA GLU A 18 -21.49 54.76 -11.04
C GLU A 18 -22.29 53.62 -10.39
N GLU A 19 -23.51 53.38 -10.86
CA GLU A 19 -24.36 52.28 -10.38
C GLU A 19 -23.74 50.91 -10.69
N LYS A 20 -23.11 50.78 -11.86
CA LYS A 20 -22.35 49.57 -12.23
C LYS A 20 -21.16 49.35 -11.31
N ALA A 21 -20.41 50.41 -10.99
CA ALA A 21 -19.29 50.35 -10.06
C ALA A 21 -19.75 49.96 -8.65
N LEU A 22 -20.84 50.54 -8.15
CA LEU A 22 -21.43 50.19 -6.85
C LEU A 22 -21.88 48.72 -6.81
N ARG A 23 -22.58 48.24 -7.85
CA ARG A 23 -22.96 46.83 -7.98
C ARG A 23 -21.75 45.90 -7.99
N ARG A 24 -20.67 46.27 -8.69
CA ARG A 24 -19.43 45.48 -8.72
C ARG A 24 -18.77 45.42 -7.35
N LYS A 25 -18.69 46.55 -6.62
CA LYS A 25 -18.18 46.61 -5.25
C LYS A 25 -19.00 45.72 -4.32
N LEU A 26 -20.33 45.80 -4.37
CA LEU A 26 -21.20 44.96 -3.54
C LEU A 26 -21.03 43.47 -3.83
N LYS A 27 -21.01 43.07 -5.10
CA LYS A 27 -20.79 41.67 -5.50
C LYS A 27 -19.42 41.16 -5.07
N ASN A 28 -18.37 41.97 -5.23
CA ASN A 28 -17.02 41.59 -4.79
C ASN A 28 -16.97 41.42 -3.26
N ARG A 29 -17.61 42.34 -2.52
CA ARG A 29 -17.71 42.23 -1.05
C ARG A 29 -18.41 40.93 -0.62
N VAL A 30 -19.55 40.61 -1.25
CA VAL A 30 -20.28 39.36 -0.97
C VAL A 30 -19.44 38.14 -1.35
N ALA A 31 -18.79 38.15 -2.51
CA ALA A 31 -17.94 37.04 -2.95
C ALA A 31 -16.75 36.81 -2.00
N ALA A 32 -16.12 37.87 -1.52
CA ALA A 32 -15.05 37.80 -0.53
C ALA A 32 -15.55 37.24 0.81
N GLN A 33 -16.74 37.66 1.25
CA GLN A 33 -17.36 37.12 2.45
C GLN A 33 -17.66 35.62 2.30
N SER A 34 -18.35 35.21 1.23
CA SER A 34 -18.63 33.79 0.98
C SER A 34 -17.36 32.94 0.82
N ALA A 35 -16.27 33.51 0.28
CA ALA A 35 -14.99 32.82 0.22
C ALA A 35 -14.40 32.59 1.62
N ARG A 36 -14.48 33.60 2.51
CA ARG A 36 -14.06 33.47 3.92
C ARG A 36 -14.91 32.47 4.67
N ASP A 37 -16.23 32.53 4.51
CA ASP A 37 -17.16 31.62 5.18
C ASP A 37 -16.93 30.17 4.75
N ARG A 38 -16.70 29.93 3.45
CA ARG A 38 -16.31 28.60 2.94
C ARG A 38 -14.99 28.11 3.51
N LYS A 39 -13.99 29.00 3.65
CA LYS A 39 -12.71 28.63 4.28
C LYS A 39 -12.91 28.28 5.75
N LYS A 40 -13.70 29.08 6.48
CA LYS A 40 -14.01 28.83 7.89
C LYS A 40 -14.75 27.50 8.06
N ALA A 41 -15.75 27.23 7.23
CA ALA A 41 -16.49 25.96 7.25
C ALA A 41 -15.59 24.74 7.01
N ARG A 42 -14.68 24.82 6.01
CA ARG A 42 -13.71 23.74 5.77
C ARG A 42 -12.72 23.57 6.92
N MET A 43 -12.28 24.68 7.53
CA MET A 43 -11.39 24.62 8.69
C MET A 43 -12.07 23.94 9.87
N THR A 44 -13.32 24.32 10.18
CA THR A 44 -14.09 23.69 11.27
C THR A 44 -14.43 22.23 10.97
N GLU A 45 -14.67 21.86 9.72
CA GLU A 45 -14.90 20.47 9.31
C GLU A 45 -13.65 19.62 9.51
N LEU A 46 -12.47 20.13 9.13
CA LEU A 46 -11.20 19.44 9.37
C LEU A 46 -10.87 19.32 10.86
N GLU A 47 -11.10 20.38 11.65
CA GLU A 47 -10.94 20.33 13.11
C GLU A 47 -11.85 19.25 13.74
N GLN A 48 -13.10 19.15 13.28
CA GLN A 48 -14.03 18.12 13.74
C GLN A 48 -13.57 16.71 13.36
N GLN A 49 -13.10 16.50 12.12
CA GLN A 49 -12.58 15.20 11.68
C GLN A 49 -11.36 14.76 12.50
N VAL A 50 -10.48 15.70 12.87
CA VAL A 50 -9.33 15.37 13.73
C VAL A 50 -9.80 14.90 15.10
N LEU A 51 -10.76 15.60 15.72
CA LEU A 51 -11.30 15.20 17.02
C LEU A 51 -11.97 13.82 16.97
N GLU A 52 -12.75 13.54 15.93
CA GLU A 52 -13.39 12.23 15.73
C GLU A 52 -12.35 11.12 15.58
N LEU A 53 -11.31 11.34 14.76
CA LEU A 53 -10.23 10.36 14.59
C LEU A 53 -9.42 10.15 15.88
N GLU A 54 -9.21 11.19 16.68
CA GLU A 54 -8.54 11.09 17.98
C GLU A 54 -9.35 10.24 18.96
N GLU A 55 -10.68 10.44 19.01
CA GLU A 55 -11.58 9.64 19.84
C GLU A 55 -11.62 8.17 19.40
N GLU A 56 -11.74 7.92 18.09
CA GLU A 56 -11.70 6.57 17.53
C GLU A 56 -10.39 5.86 17.81
N ASN A 57 -9.25 6.56 17.69
CA ASN A 57 -7.95 6.01 17.99
C ASN A 57 -7.84 5.61 19.47
N GLN A 58 -8.26 6.49 20.39
CA GLN A 58 -8.30 6.17 21.82
C GLN A 58 -9.16 4.95 22.11
N LYS A 59 -10.33 4.84 21.49
CA LYS A 59 -11.20 3.67 21.63
C LYS A 59 -10.54 2.39 21.14
N LEU A 60 -9.90 2.43 19.97
CA LEU A 60 -9.19 1.28 19.41
C LEU A 60 -7.99 0.86 20.26
N LEU A 61 -7.26 1.82 20.85
CA LEU A 61 -6.16 1.53 21.77
C LEU A 61 -6.65 0.78 23.01
N MET A 62 -7.75 1.23 23.61
CA MET A 62 -8.35 0.55 24.77
C MET A 62 -8.84 -0.86 24.42
N GLU A 63 -9.48 -1.03 23.27
CA GLU A 63 -9.90 -2.35 22.78
C GLU A 63 -8.70 -3.28 22.52
N ASN A 64 -7.64 -2.76 21.91
CA ASN A 64 -6.43 -3.54 21.64
C ASN A 64 -5.75 -4.00 22.93
N GLN A 65 -5.65 -3.11 23.93
CA GLN A 65 -5.15 -3.47 25.26
C GLN A 65 -5.98 -4.57 25.90
N LEU A 66 -7.31 -4.43 25.90
CA LEU A 66 -8.21 -5.44 26.45
C LEU A 66 -8.09 -6.79 25.72
N LEU A 67 -7.95 -6.78 24.39
CA LEU A 67 -7.74 -7.99 23.61
C LEU A 67 -6.41 -8.66 23.95
N ARG A 68 -5.33 -7.88 24.09
CA ARG A 68 -4.01 -8.40 24.52
C ARG A 68 -4.08 -9.05 25.88
N GLU A 69 -4.74 -8.41 26.86
CA GLU A 69 -4.94 -8.98 28.20
C GLU A 69 -5.71 -10.31 28.13
N ARG A 70 -6.80 -10.36 27.37
CA ARG A 70 -7.58 -11.60 27.16
C ARG A 70 -6.75 -12.69 26.50
N THR A 71 -5.97 -12.36 25.47
CA THR A 71 -5.08 -13.31 24.81
C THR A 71 -4.03 -13.84 25.78
N CYS A 72 -3.40 -12.97 26.58
CA CYS A 72 -2.45 -13.38 27.61
C CYS A 72 -3.09 -14.35 28.62
N ASN A 73 -4.28 -14.02 29.14
CA ASN A 73 -4.99 -14.89 30.08
C ASN A 73 -5.32 -16.25 29.47
N LEU A 74 -5.85 -16.28 28.25
CA LEU A 74 -6.17 -17.53 27.54
C LEU A 74 -4.92 -18.37 27.24
N VAL A 75 -3.79 -17.73 26.90
CA VAL A 75 -2.51 -18.41 26.69
C VAL A 75 -2.03 -19.06 27.99
N LEU A 76 -2.10 -18.35 29.12
CA LEU A 76 -1.75 -18.89 30.43
C LEU A 76 -2.66 -20.06 30.84
N GLU A 77 -3.97 -19.91 30.69
CA GLU A 77 -4.93 -20.99 30.95
C GLU A 77 -4.67 -22.21 30.05
N ASN A 78 -4.38 -21.98 28.75
CA ASN A 78 -4.09 -23.07 27.83
C ASN A 78 -2.80 -23.80 28.23
N GLN A 79 -1.76 -23.07 28.60
CA GLN A 79 -0.50 -23.63 29.07
C GLN A 79 -0.72 -24.45 30.35
N GLU A 80 -1.48 -23.95 31.32
CA GLU A 80 -1.82 -24.70 32.53
C GLU A 80 -2.55 -26.01 32.20
N LEU A 81 -3.51 -25.97 31.27
CA LEU A 81 -4.22 -27.17 30.84
C LEU A 81 -3.29 -28.17 30.13
N ARG A 82 -2.36 -27.70 29.30
CA ARG A 82 -1.34 -28.55 28.65
C ARG A 82 -0.39 -29.18 29.67
N CYS A 83 0.06 -28.42 30.67
CA CYS A 83 0.82 -28.93 31.82
C CYS A 83 0.06 -30.08 32.50
N ARG A 84 -1.22 -29.85 32.83
CA ARG A 84 -2.08 -30.82 33.53
C ARG A 84 -2.35 -32.08 32.71
N LEU A 85 -2.41 -31.96 31.39
CA LEU A 85 -2.58 -33.10 30.46
C LEU A 85 -1.26 -33.80 30.12
N GLY A 86 -0.11 -33.30 30.62
CA GLY A 86 1.21 -33.88 30.34
C GLY A 86 1.70 -33.68 28.90
N LEU A 87 1.12 -32.72 28.17
CA LEU A 87 1.42 -32.46 26.76
C LEU A 87 2.68 -31.61 26.55
N ASP A 88 3.16 -30.90 27.57
CA ASP A 88 4.31 -29.99 27.47
C ASP A 88 5.68 -30.68 27.30
N VAL A 89 5.77 -31.97 27.63
CA VAL A 89 6.99 -32.78 27.44
C VAL A 89 7.12 -33.29 25.99
N LEU A 90 6.01 -33.30 25.23
CA LEU A 90 5.99 -33.75 23.84
C LEU A 90 6.21 -32.61 22.85
N THR A 91 5.77 -31.39 23.18
CA THR A 91 5.98 -30.20 22.33
C THR A 91 7.45 -29.78 22.25
N THR A 92 8.22 -29.92 23.32
CA THR A 92 9.68 -29.64 23.31
C THR A 92 10.49 -30.58 22.41
N LYS A 93 9.93 -31.72 21.98
CA LYS A 93 10.59 -32.63 21.03
C LYS A 93 10.14 -32.45 19.58
N GLU A 94 8.95 -31.90 19.34
CA GLU A 94 8.45 -31.63 17.98
C GLU A 94 8.63 -30.15 17.55
N GLU A 95 8.82 -29.21 18.48
CA GLU A 95 8.93 -27.78 18.18
C GLU A 95 10.36 -27.26 18.02
N GLY A 96 11.36 -28.13 17.92
CA GLY A 96 12.74 -27.75 17.54
C GLY A 96 12.89 -27.12 16.14
N GLY A 97 11.78 -26.91 15.41
CA GLY A 97 11.73 -26.18 14.14
C GLY A 97 10.64 -25.10 14.02
N SER A 98 9.81 -24.87 15.04
CA SER A 98 8.65 -23.96 14.92
C SER A 98 8.35 -23.14 16.19
N GLU A 99 9.32 -22.96 17.09
CA GLU A 99 9.13 -22.12 18.27
C GLU A 99 9.00 -20.62 17.91
N SER A 100 7.81 -20.11 18.21
CA SER A 100 7.62 -18.87 18.97
C SER A 100 8.10 -17.58 18.31
N GLN A 101 7.47 -17.25 17.19
CA GLN A 101 7.27 -15.87 16.77
C GLN A 101 6.03 -15.27 17.49
N VAL A 102 5.95 -15.43 18.82
CA VAL A 102 5.06 -14.59 19.64
C VAL A 102 5.80 -13.29 19.90
N VAL A 103 5.77 -12.44 18.88
CA VAL A 103 5.65 -10.98 18.96
C VAL A 103 6.28 -10.37 20.21
N LYS A 104 7.62 -10.25 20.20
CA LYS A 104 8.31 -9.16 20.88
C LYS A 104 7.99 -7.85 20.15
N GLU A 105 6.78 -7.32 20.32
CA GLU A 105 6.48 -5.89 20.09
C GLU A 105 6.57 -5.15 21.43
N SER A 106 7.74 -5.19 22.05
CA SER A 106 8.03 -4.46 23.30
C SER A 106 8.87 -3.21 23.03
N GLN A 107 8.52 -2.44 22.00
CA GLN A 107 9.20 -1.17 21.70
C GLN A 107 8.26 -0.17 21.00
N VAL A 108 7.12 0.17 21.62
CA VAL A 108 6.37 1.40 21.29
C VAL A 108 5.87 2.15 22.55
N ASP A 109 5.98 1.58 23.76
CA ASP A 109 5.65 2.30 25.00
C ASP A 109 6.85 3.07 25.57
N GLU A 110 7.34 4.06 24.84
CA GLU A 110 8.13 5.16 25.44
C GLU A 110 8.04 6.46 24.63
N ILE A 111 6.82 6.85 24.22
CA ILE A 111 6.51 8.24 23.89
C ILE A 111 5.50 8.76 24.91
N ARG A 112 6.01 8.89 26.14
CA ARG A 112 5.90 10.10 26.95
C ARG A 112 4.50 10.75 26.99
N LEU A 113 3.69 10.20 27.88
CA LEU A 113 2.87 10.96 28.84
C LEU A 113 3.64 12.17 29.41
N VAL A 114 3.63 13.33 28.74
CA VAL A 114 3.95 14.63 29.37
C VAL A 114 3.10 15.73 28.74
N ALA A 115 2.31 16.37 29.62
CA ALA A 115 1.72 17.70 29.52
C ALA A 115 0.42 17.87 28.73
N GLY A 116 -0.66 17.32 29.30
CA GLY A 116 -1.77 18.21 29.63
C GLY A 116 -1.36 19.09 30.83
N SER A 117 -1.24 20.40 30.63
CA SER A 117 -1.30 21.37 31.73
C SER A 117 -1.85 22.69 31.21
N ALA A 118 -3.06 22.99 31.64
CA ALA A 118 -3.81 24.19 31.35
C ALA A 118 -3.27 25.38 32.16
N GLU A 119 -2.18 26.00 31.74
CA GLU A 119 -1.70 27.26 32.33
C GLU A 119 -1.05 28.11 31.24
N SER A 120 -1.73 29.16 30.73
CA SER A 120 -1.10 30.38 30.15
C SER A 120 -2.08 31.39 29.53
N ALA A 121 -3.39 31.29 29.76
CA ALA A 121 -4.25 32.46 29.64
C ALA A 121 -4.17 33.25 30.96
N ALA A 122 -3.23 34.20 31.09
CA ALA A 122 -3.33 35.40 31.96
C ALA A 122 -1.99 35.98 32.45
N LEU A 123 -0.92 36.10 31.65
CA LEU A 123 0.17 37.02 32.04
C LEU A 123 0.71 37.88 30.88
N ARG A 124 0.16 39.10 30.85
CA ARG A 124 0.90 40.38 30.72
C ARG A 124 1.35 40.83 29.32
N LEU A 125 0.48 41.67 28.75
CA LEU A 125 0.86 42.90 28.04
C LEU A 125 2.01 43.65 28.77
N ARG A 126 3.23 43.62 28.22
CA ARG A 126 4.15 44.78 28.08
C ARG A 126 5.41 44.40 27.27
N VAL A 127 5.77 45.31 26.38
CA VAL A 127 6.85 45.33 25.37
C VAL A 127 8.22 45.65 26.04
N PRO A 128 9.38 45.71 25.34
CA PRO A 128 10.28 44.65 24.84
C PRO A 128 11.71 44.71 25.48
N LEU A 129 12.46 43.60 25.59
CA LEU A 129 13.92 43.70 25.83
C LEU A 129 14.72 42.45 25.40
N GLN A 130 15.51 42.63 24.34
CA GLN A 130 16.94 42.29 24.25
C GLN A 130 17.39 40.83 24.41
N GLN A 131 17.77 40.26 23.26
CA GLN A 131 19.05 39.57 23.01
C GLN A 131 19.53 38.57 24.08
N VAL A 132 19.13 37.32 23.89
CA VAL A 132 19.82 36.16 24.49
C VAL A 132 20.08 35.15 23.38
N GLN A 133 21.36 34.79 23.24
CA GLN A 133 21.91 33.68 22.46
C GLN A 133 20.93 32.49 22.37
N ALA A 134 20.45 32.23 21.16
CA ALA A 134 19.68 31.03 20.85
C ALA A 134 20.62 29.81 20.78
N GLN A 135 20.96 29.26 21.95
CA GLN A 135 21.27 27.83 22.05
C GLN A 135 19.98 27.10 21.67
N GLN A 136 19.92 26.56 20.45
CA GLN A 136 18.79 25.71 20.06
C GLN A 136 18.75 24.54 21.03
N PRO A 137 17.61 24.24 21.68
CA PRO A 137 17.54 23.14 22.62
C PRO A 137 17.93 21.85 21.86
N PRO A 138 18.83 21.01 22.42
CA PRO A 138 19.36 19.82 21.74
C PRO A 138 18.27 18.84 21.28
N LEU A 139 17.07 18.94 21.84
CA LEU A 139 15.89 18.16 21.48
C LEU A 139 15.31 18.52 20.09
N LEU A 140 15.41 19.79 19.64
CA LEU A 140 14.99 20.18 18.29
C LEU A 140 15.97 19.70 17.23
N ILE A 141 17.27 19.71 17.55
CA ILE A 141 18.29 19.17 16.65
C ILE A 141 18.07 17.65 16.50
N ALA A 142 17.92 16.92 17.60
CA ALA A 142 17.63 15.49 17.56
C ALA A 142 16.34 15.16 16.77
N SER A 143 15.26 15.92 16.96
CA SER A 143 14.01 15.70 16.21
C SER A 143 14.17 15.95 14.71
N THR A 144 14.97 16.95 14.31
CA THR A 144 15.26 17.19 12.88
C THR A 144 16.09 16.05 12.27
N TRP A 145 17.07 15.49 12.98
CA TRP A 145 17.85 14.35 12.49
C TRP A 145 17.00 13.07 12.35
N ILE A 146 16.10 12.82 13.30
CA ILE A 146 15.16 11.70 13.22
C ILE A 146 14.25 11.85 12.00
N LEU A 147 13.70 13.05 11.77
CA LEU A 147 12.86 13.33 10.61
C LEU A 147 13.63 13.14 9.29
N MET A 148 14.87 13.60 9.22
CA MET A 148 15.74 13.41 8.05
C MET A 148 16.08 11.92 7.83
N ALA A 149 16.32 11.14 8.89
CA ALA A 149 16.59 9.71 8.77
C ALA A 149 15.36 8.93 8.28
N VAL A 150 14.18 9.21 8.84
CA VAL A 150 12.92 8.57 8.44
C VAL A 150 12.55 8.90 6.99
N THR A 151 12.74 10.16 6.57
CA THR A 151 12.47 10.56 5.17
C THR A 151 13.44 9.88 4.20
N LEU A 152 14.72 9.74 4.56
CA LEU A 152 15.69 9.02 3.72
C LEU A 152 15.37 7.52 3.63
N GLN A 153 14.97 6.90 4.75
CA GLN A 153 14.61 5.49 4.81
C GLN A 153 13.34 5.19 4.00
N THR A 154 12.32 6.05 4.08
CA THR A 154 11.09 5.88 3.30
C THR A 154 11.36 6.03 1.80
N LEU A 155 12.18 6.99 1.38
CA LEU A 155 12.61 7.13 -0.02
C LEU A 155 13.41 5.91 -0.51
N SER A 156 14.31 5.39 0.33
CA SER A 156 15.07 4.17 0.02
C SER A 156 14.13 2.97 -0.18
N LEU A 157 13.16 2.78 0.72
CA LEU A 157 12.15 1.73 0.58
C LEU A 157 11.36 1.91 -0.71
N ILE A 158 10.83 3.10 -0.99
CA ILE A 158 10.08 3.39 -2.22
C ILE A 158 10.92 3.05 -3.47
N SER A 159 12.20 3.42 -3.49
CA SER A 159 13.10 3.10 -4.61
C SER A 159 13.38 1.60 -4.76
N CYS A 160 13.52 0.88 -3.64
CA CYS A 160 13.71 -0.57 -3.62
C CYS A 160 12.46 -1.30 -4.13
N TRP A 161 11.27 -0.87 -3.69
CA TRP A 161 10.00 -1.40 -4.17
C TRP A 161 9.79 -1.12 -5.67
N ALA A 162 10.12 0.09 -6.15
CA ALA A 162 10.06 0.41 -7.58
C ALA A 162 11.06 -0.40 -8.41
N PHE A 163 12.26 -0.65 -7.89
CA PHE A 163 13.24 -1.51 -8.56
C PHE A 163 12.78 -2.96 -8.60
N TRP A 164 12.21 -3.47 -7.50
CA TRP A 164 11.68 -4.84 -7.41
C TRP A 164 10.53 -5.08 -8.39
N THR A 165 9.61 -4.12 -8.55
CA THR A 165 8.49 -4.25 -9.50
C THR A 165 8.98 -4.22 -10.95
N VAL A 166 9.96 -3.38 -11.29
CA VAL A 166 10.55 -3.37 -12.63
C VAL A 166 11.34 -4.65 -12.92
N TRP A 167 12.11 -5.14 -11.94
CA TRP A 167 12.87 -6.39 -12.05
C TRP A 167 11.96 -7.60 -12.23
N THR A 168 10.92 -7.73 -11.40
CA THR A 168 9.94 -8.81 -11.52
C THR A 168 9.21 -8.74 -12.86
N GLN A 169 8.77 -7.56 -13.31
CA GLN A 169 8.13 -7.38 -14.61
C GLN A 169 9.05 -7.78 -15.77
N ARG A 170 10.35 -7.46 -15.69
CA ARG A 170 11.36 -7.88 -16.67
C ARG A 170 11.55 -9.41 -16.68
N CYS A 171 11.70 -10.02 -15.51
CA CYS A 171 11.88 -11.47 -15.37
C CYS A 171 10.65 -12.27 -15.86
N PHE A 172 9.43 -11.82 -15.54
CA PHE A 172 8.21 -12.49 -16.03
C PHE A 172 8.03 -12.33 -17.54
N SER A 173 8.39 -11.18 -18.09
CA SER A 173 8.33 -10.94 -19.54
C SER A 173 9.35 -11.79 -20.30
N ASP A 174 10.60 -11.84 -19.82
CA ASP A 174 11.67 -12.61 -20.45
C ASP A 174 11.42 -14.13 -20.36
N MET A 175 10.86 -14.62 -19.24
CA MET A 175 10.49 -16.03 -19.07
C MET A 175 9.32 -16.45 -19.98
N LEU A 176 8.29 -15.60 -20.15
CA LEU A 176 7.17 -15.85 -21.07
C LEU A 176 7.61 -15.86 -22.54
N ILE A 177 8.47 -14.92 -22.94
CA ILE A 177 8.98 -14.84 -24.32
C ILE A 177 9.88 -16.04 -24.65
N GLN A 178 10.73 -16.48 -23.71
CA GLN A 178 11.63 -17.61 -23.93
C GLN A 178 10.87 -18.94 -23.99
N SER A 179 9.88 -19.14 -23.11
CA SER A 179 9.03 -20.34 -23.13
C SER A 179 8.15 -20.41 -24.38
N GLN A 180 7.63 -19.27 -24.87
CA GLN A 180 6.87 -19.21 -26.11
C GLN A 180 7.73 -19.55 -27.34
N ARG A 181 8.94 -18.99 -27.44
CA ARG A 181 9.89 -19.32 -28.54
C ARG A 181 10.33 -20.78 -28.49
N ALA A 182 10.59 -21.31 -27.30
CA ALA A 182 10.92 -22.72 -27.12
C ALA A 182 9.75 -23.57 -27.61
N TRP A 183 8.52 -23.32 -27.14
CA TRP A 183 7.33 -24.07 -27.53
C TRP A 183 7.07 -24.04 -29.04
N GLU A 184 7.25 -22.89 -29.71
CA GLU A 184 7.14 -22.82 -31.17
C GLU A 184 8.23 -23.62 -31.90
N SER A 185 9.46 -23.65 -31.40
CA SER A 185 10.54 -24.46 -31.99
C SER A 185 10.27 -25.96 -31.86
N TRP A 186 9.74 -26.39 -30.71
CA TRP A 186 9.33 -27.78 -30.47
C TRP A 186 8.16 -28.17 -31.36
N ARG A 187 7.18 -27.28 -31.55
CA ARG A 187 6.05 -27.48 -32.47
C ARG A 187 6.52 -27.62 -33.92
N LYS A 188 7.45 -26.79 -34.37
CA LYS A 188 8.02 -26.84 -35.74
C LYS A 188 8.81 -28.12 -36.00
N SER A 189 9.66 -28.53 -35.05
CA SER A 189 10.44 -29.78 -35.13
C SER A 189 9.56 -31.04 -35.16
N SER A 190 8.41 -31.01 -34.47
CA SER A 190 7.45 -32.13 -34.47
C SER A 190 6.75 -32.31 -35.83
N LEU A 191 6.48 -31.22 -36.55
CA LEU A 191 5.80 -31.28 -37.86
C LEU A 191 6.73 -31.77 -38.97
N GLU A 192 8.02 -31.42 -38.90
CA GLU A 192 9.01 -31.71 -39.94
C GLU A 192 9.45 -33.19 -39.98
N LYS A 193 9.21 -33.95 -38.90
CA LYS A 193 9.52 -35.39 -38.84
C LYS A 193 8.43 -36.31 -39.40
N ARG A 194 7.36 -35.77 -39.98
CA ARG A 194 6.25 -36.55 -40.54
C ARG A 194 6.40 -36.74 -42.05
N ILE A 195 7.48 -37.39 -42.49
CA ILE A 195 7.65 -37.83 -43.88
C ILE A 195 6.81 -39.11 -44.10
N PRO A 196 5.89 -39.19 -45.09
CA PRO A 196 5.13 -40.41 -45.35
C PRO A 196 6.05 -41.50 -45.94
N TYR A 197 6.13 -42.66 -45.27
CA TYR A 197 6.83 -43.85 -45.75
C TYR A 197 6.09 -44.45 -46.97
N GLN A 198 6.78 -44.69 -48.09
CA GLN A 198 6.27 -45.54 -49.18
C GLN A 198 6.95 -46.92 -49.12
N PRO A 199 6.22 -48.04 -48.99
CA PRO A 199 6.81 -49.37 -48.90
C PRO A 199 7.19 -49.95 -50.28
N PRO A 200 8.32 -50.67 -50.41
CA PRO A 200 8.70 -51.36 -51.64
C PRO A 200 7.87 -52.65 -51.86
N SER A 201 7.52 -52.94 -53.12
CA SER A 201 6.69 -54.10 -53.49
C SER A 201 7.44 -55.43 -53.33
N LEU A 202 6.97 -56.29 -52.43
CA LEU A 202 7.51 -57.65 -52.22
C LEU A 202 6.75 -58.69 -53.08
N PRO A 203 7.45 -59.61 -53.77
CA PRO A 203 6.82 -60.67 -54.55
C PRO A 203 6.22 -61.78 -53.66
N LEU A 204 5.05 -62.28 -54.08
CA LEU A 204 4.21 -63.26 -53.39
C LEU A 204 4.93 -64.62 -53.25
N TRP A 205 5.24 -65.05 -52.02
CA TRP A 205 5.87 -66.35 -51.74
C TRP A 205 4.82 -67.48 -51.82
N GLY A 206 5.11 -68.56 -52.55
CA GLY A 206 4.12 -69.64 -52.79
C GLY A 206 4.68 -70.85 -53.55
N PRO A 207 3.82 -71.83 -53.90
CA PRO A 207 4.20 -73.14 -54.47
C PRO A 207 5.04 -73.11 -55.75
N HIS A 208 5.15 -71.95 -56.40
CA HIS A 208 5.90 -71.75 -57.63
C HIS A 208 7.40 -71.49 -57.42
N GLN A 209 7.89 -71.37 -56.17
CA GLN A 209 9.33 -71.21 -55.88
C GLN A 209 9.99 -72.53 -55.49
N LEU A 210 11.16 -72.81 -56.08
CA LEU A 210 11.94 -74.05 -55.91
C LEU A 210 12.45 -74.28 -54.48
N SER A 211 12.42 -73.25 -53.62
CA SER A 211 12.76 -73.33 -52.19
C SER A 211 11.57 -73.69 -51.29
N TRP A 212 10.36 -73.82 -51.85
CA TRP A 212 9.16 -74.13 -51.07
C TRP A 212 9.13 -75.62 -50.70
N ARG A 213 9.23 -75.93 -49.41
CA ARG A 213 9.08 -77.27 -48.85
C ARG A 213 7.83 -77.33 -47.99
N PRO A 214 6.76 -78.04 -48.39
CA PRO A 214 5.62 -78.28 -47.51
C PRO A 214 6.04 -79.25 -46.40
N LEU A 215 5.77 -78.89 -45.15
CA LEU A 215 5.86 -79.80 -44.01
C LEU A 215 4.77 -80.87 -44.19
N MET A 216 5.17 -82.09 -44.56
CA MET A 216 4.28 -83.25 -44.60
C MET A 216 4.22 -83.84 -43.18
N ASN A 217 3.02 -83.90 -42.60
CA ASN A 217 2.64 -84.83 -41.53
C ASN A 217 1.87 -85.99 -42.16
#